data_AF-A0A943M331-F1
#
_entry.id   AF-A0A943M331-F1
#
_cell.length_a   1.000
_cell.length_b   1.000
_cell.length_c   1.000
_cell.angle_alpha   90.00
_cell.angle_beta   90.00
_cell.angle_gamma   90.00
#
_symmetry.space_group_name_H-M   'P 1'
#
loop_
_entity.id
_entity.type
_entity.pdbx_description
1 polymer ?
#
loop_
_entity_poly.entity_id
_entity_poly.type
_entity_poly.pdbx_seq_one_letter_code
_entity_poly.pdbx_strand_id
1 'polypeptide(L)'
;MLNNNDCDPCEELSSFLYAFADDALEDELAYRLSQHLETCRHCADRVDAEMHVRELMRKCYEMQAPSSLRARVVASVRVTHITRQWD
;
A
#
# COMPACT_ATOMS: atom_id res chain seq x y z
N MET A 1 19.62 -27.17 -6.70
CA MET A 1 18.98 -26.03 -6.01
C MET A 1 17.76 -25.71 -6.82
N LEU A 2 16.57 -26.08 -6.33
CA LEU A 2 15.34 -25.94 -7.12
C LEU A 2 14.97 -24.46 -7.18
N ASN A 3 14.87 -23.95 -8.41
CA ASN A 3 14.35 -22.63 -8.72
C ASN A 3 12.86 -22.64 -8.31
N ASN A 4 12.52 -22.04 -7.17
CA ASN A 4 11.15 -21.95 -6.65
C ASN A 4 10.28 -20.93 -7.42
N ASN A 5 10.55 -20.70 -8.71
CA ASN A 5 9.98 -19.59 -9.47
C ASN A 5 8.77 -19.98 -10.35
N ASP A 6 8.38 -21.27 -10.37
CA ASP A 6 7.24 -21.77 -11.15
C ASP A 6 6.03 -22.05 -10.24
N CYS A 7 5.55 -21.01 -9.55
CA CYS A 7 4.25 -21.03 -8.89
C CYS A 7 3.35 -20.07 -9.67
N ASP A 8 2.44 -20.59 -10.50
CA ASP A 8 1.47 -19.79 -11.29
C ASP A 8 0.79 -18.65 -10.47
N PRO A 9 0.38 -18.87 -9.20
CA PRO A 9 -0.15 -17.79 -8.36
C PRO A 9 0.85 -16.67 -8.04
N CYS A 10 2.17 -16.95 -8.03
CA CYS A 10 3.17 -15.92 -7.71
C CYS A 10 3.20 -14.80 -8.75
N GLU A 11 3.06 -15.11 -10.05
CA GLU A 11 3.23 -14.09 -11.08
C GLU A 11 2.07 -13.09 -11.03
N GLU A 12 0.82 -13.57 -10.95
CA GLU A 12 -0.39 -12.77 -10.77
C GLU A 12 -0.33 -11.92 -9.49
N LEU A 13 0.01 -12.55 -8.36
CA LEU A 13 -0.04 -11.93 -7.04
C LEU A 13 1.16 -11.01 -6.73
N SER A 14 2.29 -11.18 -7.43
CA SER A 14 3.50 -10.38 -7.21
C SER A 14 3.29 -8.88 -7.41
N SER A 15 2.37 -8.52 -8.32
CA SER A 15 2.01 -7.14 -8.63
C SER A 15 1.25 -6.45 -7.48
N PHE A 16 0.64 -7.22 -6.58
CA PHE A 16 -0.20 -6.72 -5.49
C PHE A 16 0.51 -6.69 -4.13
N LEU A 17 1.74 -7.21 -4.02
CA LEU A 17 2.46 -7.33 -2.74
C LEU A 17 2.67 -5.97 -2.05
N TYR A 18 2.94 -4.92 -2.80
CA TYR A 18 3.13 -3.57 -2.24
C TYR A 18 1.82 -2.96 -1.75
N ALA A 19 0.73 -3.15 -2.50
CA ALA A 19 -0.60 -2.71 -2.08
C ALA A 19 -1.09 -3.47 -0.85
N PHE A 20 -0.75 -4.76 -0.74
CA PHE A 20 -0.98 -5.55 0.47
C PHE A 20 -0.21 -5.03 1.68
N ALA A 21 1.09 -4.72 1.51
CA ALA A 21 1.90 -4.13 2.57
C ALA A 21 1.41 -2.74 3.03
N ASP A 22 0.64 -2.07 2.17
CA ASP A 22 0.02 -0.76 2.43
C ASP A 22 -1.43 -0.82 2.92
N ASP A 23 -1.99 -2.01 3.13
CA ASP A 23 -3.42 -2.20 3.49
C ASP A 23 -4.36 -1.52 2.48
N ALA A 24 -3.96 -1.53 1.20
CA ALA A 24 -4.60 -0.82 0.09
C ALA A 24 -5.25 -1.76 -0.94
N LEU A 25 -5.62 -2.97 -0.51
CA LEU A 25 -6.32 -3.96 -1.32
C LEU A 25 -7.76 -4.13 -0.87
N GLU A 26 -8.61 -4.56 -1.80
CA GLU A 26 -9.96 -5.04 -1.45
C GLU A 26 -9.87 -6.33 -0.62
N ASP A 27 -10.79 -6.49 0.33
CA ASP A 27 -10.78 -7.58 1.33
C ASP A 27 -10.59 -8.98 0.73
N GLU A 28 -11.29 -9.27 -0.38
CA GLU A 28 -11.22 -10.57 -1.06
C GLU A 28 -9.83 -10.83 -1.65
N LEU A 29 -9.20 -9.82 -2.26
CA LEU A 29 -7.87 -9.94 -2.83
C LEU A 29 -6.80 -10.01 -1.75
N ALA A 30 -6.97 -9.25 -0.66
CA ALA A 30 -6.09 -9.33 0.51
C ALA A 30 -6.15 -10.74 1.13
N TYR A 31 -7.33 -11.34 1.25
CA TYR A 31 -7.51 -12.69 1.74
C TYR A 31 -6.86 -13.75 0.84
N ARG A 32 -7.08 -13.68 -0.48
CA ARG A 32 -6.42 -14.59 -1.44
C ARG A 32 -4.90 -14.50 -1.36
N LEU A 33 -4.38 -13.28 -1.20
CA LEU A 33 -2.95 -13.05 -1.10
C LEU A 33 -2.38 -13.58 0.22
N SER A 34 -3.08 -13.41 1.35
CA SER A 34 -2.61 -13.96 2.64
C SER A 34 -2.47 -15.48 2.60
N GLN A 35 -3.44 -16.18 2.00
CA GLN A 35 -3.36 -17.63 1.78
C GLN A 35 -2.14 -18.03 0.92
N HIS A 36 -1.79 -17.22 -0.07
CA HIS A 36 -0.59 -17.45 -0.87
C HIS A 36 0.69 -17.27 -0.05
N LEU A 37 0.77 -16.23 0.79
CA LEU A 37 1.94 -15.95 1.63
C LEU A 37 2.19 -17.07 2.66
N GLU A 38 1.15 -17.77 3.12
CA GLU A 38 1.30 -18.95 4.01
C GLU A 38 2.03 -20.12 3.34
N THR A 39 1.95 -20.23 2.02
CA THR A 39 2.48 -21.38 1.26
C THR A 39 3.72 -21.04 0.43
N CYS A 40 3.95 -19.75 0.14
CA CYS A 40 5.07 -19.28 -0.67
C CYS A 40 6.06 -18.43 0.13
N ARG A 41 7.19 -19.06 0.52
CA ARG A 41 8.30 -18.38 1.19
C ARG A 41 8.82 -17.17 0.40
N HIS A 42 8.95 -17.28 -0.93
CA HIS A 42 9.50 -16.21 -1.76
C HIS A 42 8.68 -14.91 -1.67
N CYS A 43 7.35 -15.02 -1.75
CA CYS A 43 6.47 -13.86 -1.63
C CYS A 43 6.37 -13.37 -0.19
N ALA A 44 6.35 -14.27 0.79
CA ALA A 44 6.37 -13.92 2.22
C ALA A 44 7.61 -13.07 2.57
N ASP A 45 8.81 -13.53 2.19
CA ASP A 45 10.06 -12.80 2.46
C ASP A 45 10.06 -11.39 1.82
N ARG A 46 9.42 -11.24 0.65
CA ARG A 46 9.29 -9.93 -0.03
C ARG A 46 8.36 -8.98 0.72
N VAL A 47 7.20 -9.47 1.17
CA VAL A 47 6.24 -8.65 1.95
C VAL A 47 6.84 -8.27 3.29
N ASP A 48 7.50 -9.21 3.98
CA ASP A 48 8.17 -8.94 5.25
C ASP A 48 9.26 -7.88 5.11
N ALA A 49 10.08 -7.95 4.06
CA ALA A 49 11.10 -6.95 3.79
C ALA A 49 10.49 -5.56 3.56
N GLU A 50 9.40 -5.49 2.78
CA GLU A 50 8.69 -4.24 2.49
C GLU A 50 8.07 -3.64 3.77
N MET A 51 7.38 -4.45 4.56
CA MET A 51 6.80 -4.02 5.84
C MET A 51 7.87 -3.50 6.81
N HIS A 52 9.04 -4.15 6.84
CA HIS A 52 10.16 -3.74 7.67
C HIS A 52 10.69 -2.35 7.26
N VAL A 53 10.87 -2.11 5.95
CA VAL A 53 11.31 -0.80 5.44
C VAL A 53 10.30 0.29 5.80
N ARG A 54 9.00 0.03 5.63
CA ARG A 54 7.94 1.00 5.99
C ARG A 54 7.93 1.32 7.47
N GLU A 55 8.17 0.32 8.32
CA GLU A 55 8.27 0.52 9.75
C GLU A 55 9.46 1.40 10.14
N LEU A 56 10.62 1.21 9.50
CA LEU A 56 11.77 2.09 9.66
C LEU A 56 11.45 3.52 9.22
N MET A 57 10.78 3.69 8.07
CA MET A 57 10.37 5.00 7.59
C MET A 57 9.41 5.70 8.57
N ARG A 58 8.42 4.99 9.12
CA ARG A 58 7.50 5.55 10.13
C ARG A 58 8.24 6.11 11.35
N LYS A 59 9.25 5.39 11.84
CA LYS A 59 10.08 5.84 12.98
C LYS A 59 10.95 7.04 12.65
N CYS A 60 11.41 7.16 11.40
CA CYS A 60 12.24 8.28 10.97
C CYS A 60 11.45 9.59 10.78
N TYR A 61 10.12 9.52 10.60
CA TYR A 61 9.27 10.67 10.31
C TYR A 61 8.22 10.88 11.41
N GLU A 62 8.65 11.25 12.62
CA GLU A 62 7.78 11.76 13.68
C GLU A 62 7.51 13.28 13.58
N MET A 63 7.70 13.89 12.42
CA MET A 63 7.35 15.31 12.25
C MET A 63 5.85 15.47 12.02
N GLN A 64 5.16 15.88 13.08
CA GLN A 64 3.76 16.31 13.00
C GLN A 64 3.60 17.42 11.95
N ALA A 65 2.62 17.24 11.06
CA ALA A 65 2.30 18.25 10.07
C ALA A 65 1.96 19.58 10.76
N PRO A 66 2.44 20.74 10.27
CA PRO A 66 2.13 22.03 10.87
C PRO A 66 0.61 22.25 10.94
N SER A 67 0.10 22.76 12.06
CA SER A 67 -1.33 23.04 12.24
C SER A 67 -1.90 24.00 11.18
N SER A 68 -1.05 24.89 10.65
CA SER A 68 -1.38 25.80 9.55
C SER A 68 -1.63 25.09 8.21
N LEU A 69 -1.11 23.88 8.01
CA LEU A 69 -1.32 23.10 6.79
C LEU A 69 -2.80 22.74 6.64
N ARG A 70 -3.47 22.31 7.73
CA ARG A 70 -4.90 21.99 7.71
C ARG A 70 -5.74 23.18 7.26
N ALA A 71 -5.45 24.37 7.80
CA ALA A 71 -6.16 25.60 7.44
C ALA A 71 -6.02 25.92 5.94
N ARG A 72 -4.81 25.78 5.40
CA ARG A 72 -4.53 25.98 3.96
C ARG A 72 -5.27 24.97 3.08
N VAL A 73 -5.23 23.68 3.43
CA VAL A 73 -5.92 22.60 2.69
C VAL A 73 -7.42 22.85 2.63
N VAL A 74 -8.04 23.17 3.77
CA VAL A 74 -9.49 23.46 3.84
C VAL A 74 -9.85 24.68 2.99
N ALA A 75 -9.04 25.74 3.03
CA ALA A 75 -9.25 26.92 2.19
C ALA A 75 -9.18 26.57 0.70
N SER A 76 -8.17 25.81 0.26
CA SER A 76 -8.01 25.39 -1.13
C SER A 76 -9.16 24.52 -1.64
N VAL A 77 -9.61 23.53 -0.85
CA VAL A 77 -10.74 22.66 -1.24
C VAL A 77 -12.05 23.45 -1.37
N ARG A 78 -12.28 24.43 -0.47
CA ARG A 78 -13.47 25.30 -0.53
C ARG A 78 -13.51 26.17 -1.79
N VAL A 79 -12.36 26.65 -2.27
CA VAL A 79 -12.29 27.44 -3.51
C VAL A 79 -12.63 26.58 -4.74
N THR A 80 -12.28 25.30 -4.75
CA THR A 80 -12.50 24.39 -5.89
C THR A 80 -13.97 24.00 -6.10
N HIS A 81 -14.87 24.23 -5.13
CA HIS A 81 -16.30 23.90 -5.26
C HIS A 81 -17.16 24.94 -6.00
N ILE A 82 -16.57 26.00 -6.57
CA ILE A 82 -17.30 27.04 -7.31
C ILE A 82 -16.79 27.15 -8.75
N THR A 83 -16.95 26.09 -9.56
CA THR A 83 -17.17 26.16 -11.03
C THR A 83 -17.15 24.76 -11.63
N ARG A 84 -18.33 24.12 -11.69
CA ARG A 84 -18.75 23.29 -12.83
C ARG A 84 -20.27 23.40 -12.95
N GLN A 85 -20.72 24.53 -13.51
CA GLN A 85 -21.99 24.59 -14.22
C GLN A 85 -21.79 23.71 -15.45
N TRP A 86 -22.42 22.55 -15.46
CA TRP A 86 -22.65 21.79 -16.67
C TRP A 86 -23.88 22.44 -17.32
N ASP A 87 -23.66 23.16 -18.43
CA ASP A 87 -24.67 23.30 -19.48
C ASP A 87 -24.57 22.08 -20.41
#